data_AF-A0A5E4J632-F1
#
_entry.id   AF-A0A5E4J632-F1
#
_cell.length_a   1.000
_cell.length_b   1.000
_cell.length_c   1.000
_cell.angle_alpha   90.00
_cell.angle_beta   90.00
_cell.angle_gamma   90.00
#
_symmetry.space_group_name_H-M   'P 1'
#
loop_
_entity.id
_entity.type
_entity.pdbx_description
1 polymer ?
#
loop_
_entity_poly.entity_id
_entity_poly.type
_entity_poly.pdbx_seq_one_letter_code
_entity_poly.pdbx_strand_id
1 'polypeptide(L)'
;MNRIMISVTMVILLALVPGMALADNAVLEELGSKAAKTAMEQLKLEKGDSNVLALSNAGYAIVVGQTTQAALKGITSETGLCLGDGDLFQVLRPYWKPLWFYFYIY
;
A
#
# COMPACT_ATOMS: atom_id res chain seq x y z
N MET A 1 -30.43 -15.21 27.35
CA MET A 1 -29.09 -14.69 27.02
C MET A 1 -28.75 -13.58 28.01
N ASN A 2 -27.72 -13.73 28.84
CA ASN A 2 -27.44 -12.83 29.97
C ASN A 2 -27.00 -11.43 29.46
N ARG A 3 -27.57 -10.33 29.98
CA ARG A 3 -27.30 -8.96 29.46
C ARG A 3 -25.80 -8.61 29.49
N ILE A 4 -25.08 -9.11 30.50
CA ILE A 4 -23.62 -8.95 30.64
C ILE A 4 -22.87 -9.65 29.50
N MET A 5 -23.31 -10.85 29.11
CA MET A 5 -22.68 -11.62 28.04
C MET A 5 -22.81 -10.90 26.69
N ILE A 6 -23.98 -10.31 26.41
CA ILE A 6 -24.21 -9.53 25.19
C ILE A 6 -23.30 -8.30 25.14
N SER A 7 -23.17 -7.57 26.25
CA SER A 7 -22.29 -6.39 26.33
C SER A 7 -20.82 -6.75 26.11
N VAL A 8 -20.33 -7.85 26.69
CA VAL A 8 -18.94 -8.31 26.51
C VAL A 8 -18.68 -8.72 25.06
N THR A 9 -19.60 -9.48 24.45
CA THR A 9 -19.46 -9.87 23.03
C THR A 9 -19.42 -8.65 22.10
N MET A 10 -20.23 -7.62 22.38
CA MET A 10 -20.27 -6.40 21.56
C MET A 10 -18.95 -5.60 21.66
N VAL A 11 -18.36 -5.50 22.85
CA VAL A 11 -17.05 -4.84 23.05
C VAL A 11 -15.93 -5.56 22.31
N ILE A 12 -15.92 -6.90 22.33
CA ILE A 12 -14.91 -7.69 21.61
C ILE A 12 -15.04 -7.48 20.10
N LEU A 13 -16.26 -7.50 19.56
CA LEU A 13 -16.50 -7.25 18.13
C LEU A 13 -16.03 -5.85 17.70
N LEU A 14 -16.28 -4.83 18.52
CA LEU A 14 -15.84 -3.45 18.26
C LEU A 14 -14.32 -3.31 18.22
N ALA A 15 -13.57 -4.10 19.00
CA ALA A 15 -12.11 -4.08 18.99
C ALA A 15 -11.51 -4.90 17.83
N LEU A 16 -12.15 -6.01 17.45
CA LEU A 16 -11.59 -6.95 16.47
C LEU A 16 -11.62 -6.40 15.03
N VAL A 17 -12.72 -5.75 14.63
CA VAL A 17 -12.92 -5.27 13.26
C VAL A 17 -11.90 -4.20 12.85
N PRO A 18 -11.63 -3.15 13.66
CA PRO A 18 -10.59 -2.18 13.36
C PRO A 18 -9.19 -2.80 13.33
N GLY A 19 -8.91 -3.75 14.23
CA GLY A 19 -7.61 -4.43 14.30
C GLY A 19 -7.28 -5.19 13.00
N MET A 20 -8.26 -5.88 12.41
CA MET A 20 -8.08 -6.57 11.13
C MET A 20 -7.83 -5.58 9.98
N ALA A 21 -8.60 -4.49 9.90
CA ALA A 21 -8.41 -3.47 8.87
C ALA A 21 -7.03 -2.79 8.94
N LEU A 22 -6.52 -2.55 10.16
CA LEU A 22 -5.18 -2.00 10.36
C LEU A 22 -4.07 -2.97 9.92
N ALA A 23 -4.25 -4.27 10.17
CA ALA A 23 -3.30 -5.30 9.77
C ALA A 23 -3.18 -5.39 8.24
N ASP A 24 -4.30 -5.42 7.53
CA ASP A 24 -4.30 -5.46 6.06
C ASP A 24 -3.60 -4.24 5.45
N ASN A 25 -3.83 -3.06 6.04
CA ASN A 25 -3.21 -1.82 5.60
C ASN A 25 -1.68 -1.84 5.78
N ALA A 26 -1.19 -2.39 6.90
CA ALA A 26 0.24 -2.56 7.15
C ALA A 26 0.89 -3.53 6.16
N VAL A 27 0.23 -4.64 5.81
CA VAL A 27 0.72 -5.61 4.80
C VAL A 27 0.86 -4.95 3.43
N LEU A 28 -0.11 -4.11 3.04
CA LEU A 28 -0.05 -3.41 1.75
C LEU A 28 1.02 -2.33 1.72
N GLU A 29 1.22 -1.61 2.84
CA GLU A 29 2.33 -0.67 3.00
C GLU A 29 3.68 -1.38 2.85
N GLU A 30 3.86 -2.51 3.55
CA GLU A 30 5.06 -3.34 3.45
C GLU A 30 5.30 -3.87 2.04
N LEU A 31 4.24 -4.28 1.33
CA LEU A 31 4.34 -4.74 -0.06
C LEU A 31 4.88 -3.64 -1.00
N GLY A 32 4.40 -2.41 -0.84
CA GLY A 32 4.91 -1.25 -1.57
C GLY A 32 6.37 -0.94 -1.22
N SER A 33 6.72 -0.95 0.07
CA SER A 33 8.10 -0.76 0.54
C SER A 33 9.04 -1.83 0.00
N LYS A 34 8.61 -3.09 -0.04
CA LYS A 34 9.40 -4.20 -0.58
C LYS A 34 9.65 -4.03 -2.08
N ALA A 35 8.62 -3.68 -2.85
CA ALA A 35 8.76 -3.41 -4.28
C ALA A 35 9.75 -2.27 -4.55
N ALA A 36 9.65 -1.18 -3.77
CA ALA A 36 10.58 -0.06 -3.83
C ALA A 36 12.03 -0.47 -3.49
N LYS A 37 12.26 -1.17 -2.38
CA LYS A 37 13.60 -1.65 -1.99
C LYS A 37 14.22 -2.53 -3.07
N THR A 38 13.45 -3.48 -3.60
CA THR A 38 13.92 -4.35 -4.68
C THR A 38 14.30 -3.54 -5.93
N ALA A 39 13.49 -2.54 -6.30
CA ALA A 39 13.82 -1.67 -7.42
C ALA A 39 15.08 -0.83 -7.14
N MET A 40 15.19 -0.22 -5.96
CA MET A 40 16.36 0.58 -5.57
C MET A 40 17.64 -0.26 -5.57
N GLU A 41 17.60 -1.49 -5.06
CA GLU A 41 18.73 -2.42 -5.11
C GLU A 41 19.13 -2.79 -6.54
N GLN A 42 18.16 -3.13 -7.40
CA GLN A 42 18.43 -3.58 -8.78
C GLN A 42 18.89 -2.44 -9.68
N LEU A 43 18.31 -1.26 -9.49
CA LEU A 43 18.54 -0.08 -10.30
C LEU A 43 19.63 0.84 -9.71
N LYS A 44 20.15 0.49 -8.52
CA LYS A 44 21.16 1.26 -7.76
C LYS A 44 20.73 2.69 -7.46
N LEU A 45 19.48 2.83 -7.02
CA LEU A 45 18.88 4.11 -6.66
C LEU A 45 19.08 4.42 -5.19
N GLU A 46 19.31 5.70 -4.92
CA GLU A 46 19.25 6.26 -3.58
C GLU A 46 17.90 6.96 -3.37
N LYS A 47 17.53 7.11 -2.10
CA LYS A 47 16.29 7.79 -1.75
C LYS A 47 16.38 9.26 -2.14
N GLY A 48 15.41 9.74 -2.91
CA GLY A 48 15.34 11.13 -3.40
C GLY A 48 16.01 11.34 -4.76
N ASP A 49 16.46 10.28 -5.43
CA ASP A 49 16.95 10.37 -6.80
C ASP A 49 15.87 10.91 -7.74
N SER A 50 16.19 12.00 -8.43
CA SER A 50 15.24 12.73 -9.30
C SER A 50 15.10 12.11 -10.69
N ASN A 51 15.96 11.18 -11.08
CA ASN A 51 15.98 10.54 -12.38
C ASN A 51 15.19 9.22 -12.41
N VAL A 52 14.19 9.10 -11.54
CA VAL A 52 13.39 7.88 -11.37
C VAL A 52 11.93 8.18 -11.64
N LEU A 53 11.29 7.24 -12.34
CA LEU A 53 9.85 7.22 -12.58
C LEU A 53 9.28 5.92 -12.02
N ALA A 54 8.29 6.04 -11.15
CA ALA A 54 7.50 4.92 -10.65
C ALA A 54 6.08 4.96 -11.21
N LEU A 55 5.62 3.83 -11.74
CA LEU A 55 4.24 3.62 -12.19
C LEU A 55 3.63 2.45 -11.41
N SER A 56 2.37 2.58 -11.02
CA SER A 56 1.64 1.49 -10.37
C SER A 56 0.13 1.66 -10.55
N ASN A 57 -0.64 0.58 -10.50
CA ASN A 57 -2.09 0.65 -10.33
C ASN A 57 -2.54 0.64 -8.86
N ALA A 58 -1.61 0.81 -7.91
CA ALA A 58 -1.91 0.95 -6.50
C ALA A 58 -2.92 2.08 -6.25
N GLY A 59 -3.84 1.87 -5.31
CA GLY A 59 -5.00 2.73 -5.06
C GLY A 59 -6.22 2.41 -5.94
N TYR A 60 -6.04 1.79 -7.11
CA TYR A 60 -7.15 1.28 -7.94
C TYR A 60 -7.35 -0.23 -7.79
N ALA A 61 -6.26 -1.00 -7.72
CA ALA A 61 -6.35 -2.44 -7.52
C ALA A 61 -6.93 -2.77 -6.14
N ILE A 62 -7.79 -3.79 -6.07
CA ILE A 62 -8.31 -4.35 -4.82
C ILE A 62 -7.63 -5.71 -4.58
N VAL A 63 -7.02 -5.87 -3.42
CA VAL A 63 -6.35 -7.11 -2.99
C VAL A 63 -7.03 -7.59 -1.72
N VAL A 64 -7.58 -8.80 -1.74
CA VAL A 64 -8.33 -9.40 -0.61
C VAL A 64 -9.45 -8.46 -0.09
N GLY A 65 -10.13 -7.77 -0.99
CA GLY A 65 -11.21 -6.83 -0.64
C GLY A 65 -10.74 -5.46 -0.12
N GLN A 66 -9.43 -5.22 -0.03
CA GLN A 66 -8.85 -3.98 0.47
C GLN A 66 -8.28 -3.12 -0.64
N THR A 67 -8.37 -1.79 -0.47
CA THR A 67 -7.74 -0.84 -1.38
C THR A 67 -6.22 -0.91 -1.24
N THR A 68 -5.50 -0.79 -2.35
CA THR A 68 -4.03 -0.85 -2.36
C THR A 68 -3.35 0.50 -2.14
N GLN A 69 -4.06 1.50 -1.59
CA GLN A 69 -3.52 2.85 -1.39
C GLN A 69 -2.31 2.87 -0.46
N ALA A 70 -2.27 2.01 0.57
CA ALA A 70 -1.11 1.91 1.46
C ALA A 70 0.19 1.50 0.76
N ALA A 71 0.12 0.76 -0.36
CA ALA A 71 1.31 0.42 -1.12
C ALA A 71 2.02 1.67 -1.68
N LEU A 72 1.27 2.74 -2.02
CA LEU A 72 1.87 4.01 -2.45
C LEU A 72 2.67 4.66 -1.31
N LYS A 73 2.15 4.61 -0.08
CA LYS A 73 2.86 5.11 1.10
C LYS A 73 4.17 4.36 1.31
N GLY A 74 4.15 3.03 1.14
CA GLY A 74 5.36 2.22 1.17
C GLY A 74 6.40 2.68 0.14
N ILE A 75 6.00 2.86 -1.13
CA ILE A 75 6.88 3.36 -2.19
C ILE A 75 7.49 4.71 -1.84
N THR A 76 6.66 5.68 -1.43
CA THR A 76 7.11 7.03 -1.06
C THR A 76 8.05 7.01 0.14
N SER A 77 7.79 6.16 1.13
CA SER A 77 8.63 6.06 2.34
C SER A 77 10.06 5.63 2.04
N GLU A 78 10.25 4.72 1.07
CA GLU A 78 11.54 4.15 0.71
C GLU A 78 12.26 4.98 -0.37
N THR A 79 11.56 5.34 -1.45
CA THR A 79 12.16 6.02 -2.62
C THR A 79 12.18 7.54 -2.49
N GLY A 80 11.26 8.13 -1.72
CA GLY A 80 11.03 9.58 -1.71
C GLY A 80 10.08 10.07 -2.81
N LEU A 81 9.74 9.25 -3.81
CA LEU A 81 8.85 9.60 -4.92
C LEU A 81 7.43 9.85 -4.43
N CYS A 82 6.74 10.84 -4.98
CA CYS A 82 5.39 11.19 -4.55
C CYS A 82 4.47 11.59 -5.71
N LEU A 83 3.17 11.40 -5.52
CA LEU A 83 2.16 11.72 -6.55
C LEU A 83 2.18 13.20 -6.97
N GLY A 84 2.64 14.09 -6.09
CA GLY A 84 2.65 15.54 -6.31
C GLY A 84 3.82 16.03 -7.16
N ASP A 85 4.94 15.31 -7.17
CA ASP A 85 6.19 15.75 -7.81
C ASP A 85 6.31 15.25 -9.26
N GLY A 86 5.36 14.43 -9.72
CA GLY A 86 5.33 13.92 -11.09
C GLY A 86 6.34 12.81 -11.36
N ASP A 87 6.77 12.11 -10.31
CA ASP A 87 7.74 11.00 -10.36
C ASP A 87 7.12 9.65 -9.92
N LEU A 88 5.95 9.67 -9.29
CA LEU A 88 5.09 8.51 -9.01
C LEU A 88 3.71 8.71 -9.64
N PHE A 89 3.30 7.82 -10.55
CA PHE A 89 1.98 7.88 -11.19
C PHE A 89 1.12 6.66 -10.90
N GLN A 90 -0.14 6.93 -10.57
CA GLN A 90 -1.18 5.92 -10.52
C GLN A 90 -1.78 5.70 -11.91
N VAL A 91 -1.58 4.51 -12.45
CA VAL A 91 -2.17 4.09 -13.71
C VAL A 91 -3.56 3.52 -13.46
N LEU A 92 -4.58 4.20 -14.00
CA LEU A 92 -5.96 3.78 -13.87
C LEU A 92 -6.18 2.45 -14.61
N ARG A 93 -6.49 1.41 -13.83
CA ARG A 93 -6.76 0.05 -14.30
C ARG A 93 -7.97 -0.51 -13.56
N PRO A 94 -8.73 -1.45 -14.15
CA PRO A 94 -9.84 -2.08 -13.47
C PRO A 94 -9.42 -2.73 -12.15
N TYR A 95 -10.25 -2.60 -11.12
CA TYR A 95 -9.91 -2.97 -9.74
C TYR A 95 -9.56 -4.45 -9.54
N TRP A 96 -10.08 -5.34 -10.41
CA TRP A 96 -9.83 -6.79 -10.35
C TRP A 96 -8.54 -7.23 -11.04
N LYS A 97 -7.79 -6.30 -11.64
CA LYS A 97 -6.47 -6.61 -12.19
C LYS A 97 -5.45 -6.69 -11.06
N PRO A 98 -4.43 -7.54 -11.18
CA PRO A 98 -3.42 -7.69 -10.13
C PRO A 98 -2.72 -6.35 -9.88
N LEU A 99 -2.33 -6.13 -8.62
CA LEU A 99 -1.44 -5.03 -8.24
C LEU A 99 -0.07 -5.23 -8.90
N TRP A 100 0.51 -4.17 -9.45
CA TRP A 100 1.82 -4.19 -10.07
C TRP A 100 2.60 -2.90 -9.79
N PHE A 101 3.92 -2.98 -9.94
CA PHE A 101 4.85 -1.88 -9.75
C PHE A 101 5.84 -1.88 -10.92
N TYR A 102 6.19 -0.69 -11.39
CA TYR A 102 7.16 -0.49 -12.46
C TYR A 102 8.04 0.70 -12.10
N PHE A 103 9.35 0.53 -12.23
CA PHE A 103 10.34 1.55 -11.93
C PHE A 103 11.26 1.70 -13.14
N TYR A 104 11.58 2.94 -13.50
CA TYR A 104 12.39 3.29 -14.65
C TYR A 104 13.35 4.43 -14.32
N ILE A 105 14.59 4.33 -14.81
CA ILE A 105 15.60 5.39 -14.72
C ILE A 105 15.73 6.04 -16.10
N TYR A 106 15.81 7.37 -16.14
CA TYR A 106 16.03 8.16 -17.34
C TYR A 106 17.25 9.07 -17.27
#